data_AF-A0A6G9YJV1-F1
#
_entry.id   AF-A0A6G9YJV1-F1
#
_cell.length_a   1.000
_cell.length_b   1.000
_cell.length_c   1.000
_cell.angle_alpha   90.00
_cell.angle_beta   90.00
_cell.angle_gamma   90.00
#
_symmetry.space_group_name_H-M   'P 1'
#
loop_
_entity.id
_entity.type
_entity.pdbx_description
1 polymer ?
#
loop_
_entity_poly.entity_id
_entity_poly.type
_entity_poly.pdbx_seq_one_letter_code
_entity_poly.pdbx_strand_id
1 'polypeptide(L)'
;MGKTRTVLFAAIAALVVTPLASGSGVAAAAPAAPVALLTLTTWPGGWQGRTDLRPILEVSADGRAVKSPDAADPNRGSDKAPQRVDGHIPADVLSAAVTETKAVAALDLGMPSNSDQGSQIIDLMTQAPDQDVHVVMYAPDSTENLSAEQQANRKRFSELYRKLVDAFVQG
;
A
#
# COMPACT_ATOMS: atom_id res chain seq x y z
N MET A 1 -49.13 -69.59 -18.21
CA MET A 1 -49.39 -69.08 -19.58
C MET A 1 -48.68 -67.75 -19.76
N GLY A 2 -47.83 -67.63 -20.79
CA GLY A 2 -47.22 -66.37 -21.30
C GLY A 2 -45.91 -65.95 -20.61
N LYS A 3 -44.72 -66.40 -21.09
CA LYS A 3 -43.88 -65.83 -22.17
C LYS A 3 -43.08 -64.58 -21.75
N THR A 4 -41.78 -64.73 -21.41
CA THR A 4 -40.57 -64.36 -22.23
C THR A 4 -40.37 -62.86 -22.40
N ARG A 5 -39.20 -62.22 -22.37
CA ARG A 5 -37.74 -62.48 -22.29
C ARG A 5 -37.14 -61.09 -21.95
N THR A 6 -36.00 -60.94 -21.30
CA THR A 6 -34.68 -60.79 -21.95
C THR A 6 -33.70 -60.33 -20.86
N VAL A 7 -32.45 -60.76 -21.04
CA VAL A 7 -31.38 -60.93 -20.06
C VAL A 7 -30.33 -59.79 -20.19
N LEU A 8 -29.40 -59.78 -19.23
CA LEU A 8 -28.07 -59.15 -19.16
C LEU A 8 -28.07 -57.73 -18.52
N PHE A 9 -27.09 -57.32 -17.71
CA PHE A 9 -25.66 -57.63 -17.68
C PHE A 9 -25.09 -57.56 -16.24
N ALA A 10 -24.03 -58.34 -16.00
CA ALA A 10 -23.17 -58.28 -14.83
C ALA A 10 -22.31 -56.99 -14.79
N ALA A 11 -21.95 -56.55 -13.59
CA ALA A 11 -20.80 -55.66 -13.38
C ALA A 11 -20.08 -56.04 -12.07
N ILE A 12 -18.92 -56.68 -12.24
CA ILE A 12 -17.90 -56.92 -11.22
C ILE A 12 -17.12 -55.61 -11.07
N ALA A 13 -17.09 -55.00 -9.89
CA ALA A 13 -16.21 -53.89 -9.59
C ALA A 13 -14.98 -54.44 -8.83
N ALA A 14 -13.87 -54.56 -9.55
CA ALA A 14 -12.56 -54.91 -9.03
C ALA A 14 -11.93 -53.71 -8.30
N LEU A 15 -11.39 -54.01 -7.13
CA LEU A 15 -10.60 -53.14 -6.27
C LEU A 15 -9.29 -52.75 -6.99
N VAL A 16 -9.10 -51.46 -7.28
CA VAL A 16 -7.82 -50.92 -7.76
C VAL A 16 -7.21 -50.08 -6.64
N VAL A 17 -6.09 -50.58 -6.10
CA VAL A 17 -5.19 -49.88 -5.18
C VAL A 17 -4.32 -48.94 -6.00
N THR A 18 -4.36 -47.63 -5.72
CA THR A 18 -3.43 -46.64 -6.26
C THR A 18 -2.46 -46.15 -5.17
N PRO A 19 -1.15 -46.03 -5.48
CA PRO A 19 -0.10 -45.74 -4.51
C PRO A 19 -0.09 -44.27 -4.06
N LEU A 20 0.18 -44.07 -2.76
CA LEU A 20 0.52 -42.78 -2.16
C LEU A 20 1.85 -42.28 -2.75
N ALA A 21 1.76 -41.43 -3.78
CA ALA A 21 2.89 -40.63 -4.24
C ALA A 21 3.06 -39.44 -3.27
N SER A 22 4.00 -39.57 -2.33
CA SER A 22 4.51 -38.46 -1.51
C SER A 22 5.31 -37.50 -2.39
N GLY A 23 4.60 -36.66 -3.15
CA GLY A 23 5.19 -35.52 -3.85
C GLY A 23 5.39 -34.38 -2.87
N SER A 24 6.63 -34.11 -2.48
CA SER A 24 7.02 -32.83 -1.88
C SER A 24 6.87 -31.73 -2.92
N GLY A 25 5.65 -31.27 -3.14
CA GLY A 25 5.39 -30.06 -3.90
C GLY A 25 5.94 -28.88 -3.11
N VAL A 26 7.14 -28.41 -3.48
CA VAL A 26 7.54 -27.04 -3.18
C VAL A 26 6.53 -26.14 -3.86
N ALA A 27 5.58 -25.61 -3.09
CA ALA A 27 4.73 -24.53 -3.57
C ALA A 27 5.67 -23.40 -3.98
N ALA A 28 5.78 -23.15 -5.29
CA ALA A 28 6.48 -22.00 -5.79
C ALA A 28 5.82 -20.77 -5.15
N ALA A 29 6.60 -20.03 -4.34
CA ALA A 29 6.14 -18.77 -3.81
C ALA A 29 5.68 -17.91 -4.99
N ALA A 30 4.44 -17.42 -4.92
CA ALA A 30 3.97 -16.43 -5.88
C ALA A 30 4.99 -15.26 -5.90
N PRO A 31 5.32 -14.70 -7.08
CA PRO A 31 6.26 -13.59 -7.13
C PRO A 31 5.77 -12.51 -6.17
N ALA A 32 6.68 -12.01 -5.32
CA ALA A 32 6.37 -10.91 -4.42
C ALA A 32 5.79 -9.76 -5.26
N ALA A 33 4.65 -9.21 -4.83
CA ALA A 33 4.09 -8.05 -5.49
C ALA A 33 5.17 -6.97 -5.58
N PRO A 34 5.32 -6.28 -6.72
CA PRO A 34 6.31 -5.23 -6.85
C PRO A 34 6.11 -4.21 -5.73
N VAL A 35 7.13 -4.05 -4.89
CA VAL A 35 7.11 -3.09 -3.78
C VAL A 35 7.16 -1.69 -4.38
N ALA A 36 6.20 -0.83 -4.01
CA ALA A 36 6.22 0.56 -4.41
C ALA A 36 7.50 1.23 -3.88
N LEU A 37 8.17 2.01 -4.74
CA LEU A 37 9.32 2.80 -4.34
C LEU A 37 8.92 3.89 -3.34
N LEU A 38 7.78 4.55 -3.56
CA LEU A 38 7.22 5.54 -2.65
C LEU A 38 5.78 5.21 -2.29
N THR A 39 5.43 5.34 -1.02
CA THR A 39 4.04 5.38 -0.56
C THR A 39 3.76 6.63 0.25
N LEU A 40 2.62 7.28 -0.03
CA LEU A 40 2.11 8.40 0.75
C LEU A 40 0.86 7.95 1.48
N THR A 41 0.90 7.98 2.80
CA THR A 41 -0.22 7.56 3.65
C THR A 41 -0.68 8.74 4.51
N THR A 42 -1.99 8.97 4.56
CA THR A 42 -2.60 9.91 5.50
C THR A 42 -3.44 9.11 6.49
N TRP A 43 -3.15 9.28 7.77
CA TRP A 43 -3.99 8.83 8.87
C TRP A 43 -4.77 10.03 9.38
N PRO A 44 -6.09 10.13 9.13
CA PRO A 44 -6.88 11.27 9.60
C PRO A 44 -6.97 11.27 11.14
N GLY A 45 -7.33 12.40 11.76
CA GLY A 45 -7.67 12.42 13.18
C GLY A 45 -8.75 11.38 13.53
N GLY A 46 -8.59 10.68 14.66
CA GLY A 46 -9.50 9.60 15.06
C GLY A 46 -9.32 8.27 14.31
N TRP A 47 -8.18 8.06 13.63
CA TRP A 47 -7.91 6.86 12.85
C TRP A 47 -7.75 5.56 13.66
N GLN A 48 -7.63 5.60 14.99
CA GLN A 48 -7.21 4.46 15.81
C GLN A 48 -8.11 3.21 15.67
N GLY A 49 -9.37 3.36 15.25
CA GLY A 49 -10.29 2.25 14.95
C GLY A 49 -10.30 1.79 13.48
N ARG A 50 -9.57 2.46 12.59
CA ARG A 50 -9.55 2.20 11.14
C ARG A 50 -8.46 1.17 10.81
N THR A 51 -8.88 0.04 10.26
CA THR A 51 -7.98 -1.03 9.75
C THR A 51 -7.89 -1.04 8.22
N ASP A 52 -8.68 -0.17 7.58
CA ASP A 52 -8.90 -0.09 6.15
C ASP A 52 -8.08 1.02 5.47
N LEU A 53 -7.31 1.81 6.23
CA LEU A 53 -6.45 2.84 5.67
C LEU A 53 -5.43 2.23 4.71
N ARG A 54 -5.21 2.92 3.59
CA ARG A 54 -4.26 2.55 2.54
C ARG A 54 -3.49 3.80 2.09
N PRO A 55 -2.37 3.65 1.38
CA PRO A 55 -1.71 4.79 0.76
C PRO A 55 -2.67 5.54 -0.17
N ILE A 56 -2.64 6.87 -0.11
CA ILE A 56 -3.34 7.74 -1.07
C ILE A 56 -2.59 7.78 -2.41
N LEU A 57 -1.30 7.44 -2.42
CA LEU A 57 -0.47 7.35 -3.61
C LEU A 57 0.59 6.26 -3.40
N GLU A 58 0.71 5.37 -4.37
CA GLU A 58 1.76 4.34 -4.47
C GLU A 58 2.51 4.57 -5.79
N VAL A 59 3.83 4.64 -5.77
CA VAL A 59 4.66 4.91 -6.96
C VAL A 59 5.72 3.84 -7.10
N SER A 60 5.74 3.15 -8.24
CA SER A 60 6.77 2.18 -8.61
C SER A 60 8.06 2.88 -9.06
N ALA A 61 9.19 2.16 -9.03
CA ALA A 61 10.48 2.71 -9.41
C ALA A 61 10.57 3.21 -10.87
N ASP A 62 9.72 2.69 -11.76
CA ASP A 62 9.61 3.11 -13.15
C ASP A 62 8.58 4.23 -13.39
N GLY A 63 8.06 4.82 -12.33
CA GLY A 63 7.14 5.95 -12.39
C GLY A 63 5.66 5.57 -12.55
N ARG A 64 5.31 4.30 -12.77
CA ARG A 64 3.91 3.87 -12.69
C ARG A 64 3.37 4.15 -11.29
N ALA A 65 2.16 4.68 -11.20
CA ALA A 65 1.57 5.08 -9.94
C ALA A 65 0.10 4.66 -9.85
N VAL A 66 -0.35 4.44 -8.62
CA VAL A 66 -1.76 4.28 -8.30
C VAL A 66 -2.16 5.32 -7.26
N LYS A 67 -3.17 6.12 -7.58
CA LYS A 67 -3.76 7.10 -6.68
C LYS A 67 -5.05 6.55 -6.09
N SER A 68 -5.20 6.69 -4.77
CA SER A 68 -6.38 6.26 -4.02
C SER A 68 -6.99 7.46 -3.29
N PRO A 69 -7.81 8.29 -3.96
CA PRO A 69 -8.19 9.61 -3.46
C PRO A 69 -9.05 9.57 -2.19
N ASP A 70 -9.81 8.50 -1.98
CA ASP A 70 -10.67 8.29 -0.82
C ASP A 70 -10.02 7.42 0.27
N ALA A 71 -8.71 7.11 0.16
CA ALA A 71 -8.05 6.17 1.07
C ALA A 71 -7.96 6.66 2.52
N ALA A 72 -8.01 7.98 2.73
CA ALA A 72 -8.01 8.62 4.04
C ALA A 72 -9.37 9.30 4.36
N ASP A 73 -10.41 9.12 3.54
CA ASP A 73 -11.70 9.75 3.78
C ASP A 73 -12.36 9.18 5.05
N PRO A 74 -12.69 10.01 6.06
CA PRO A 74 -13.37 9.55 7.27
C PRO A 74 -14.77 9.00 6.99
N ASN A 75 -15.39 9.38 5.87
CA ASN A 75 -16.75 8.97 5.48
C ASN A 75 -16.77 7.73 4.60
N ARG A 76 -15.62 7.22 4.15
CA ARG A 76 -15.56 5.95 3.42
C ARG A 76 -15.92 4.81 4.36
N GLY A 77 -16.91 4.00 3.97
CA GLY A 77 -17.29 2.79 4.71
C GLY A 77 -16.07 1.90 4.92
N SER A 78 -15.88 1.40 6.15
CA SER A 78 -14.71 0.59 6.51
C SER A 78 -14.66 -0.76 5.80
N ASP A 79 -15.78 -1.21 5.24
CA ASP A 79 -15.94 -2.42 4.43
C ASP A 79 -15.64 -2.20 2.93
N LYS A 80 -15.44 -0.95 2.50
CA LYS A 80 -15.16 -0.60 1.11
C LYS A 80 -13.67 -0.39 0.88
N ALA A 81 -13.15 -1.07 -0.14
CA ALA A 81 -11.83 -0.77 -0.65
C ALA A 81 -11.76 0.66 -1.20
N PRO A 82 -10.60 1.34 -1.12
CA PRO A 82 -10.41 2.62 -1.79
C PRO A 82 -10.64 2.51 -3.29
N GLN A 83 -11.06 3.61 -3.88
CA GLN A 83 -10.91 3.82 -5.31
C GLN A 83 -9.42 3.72 -5.67
N ARG A 84 -9.13 3.14 -6.84
CA ARG A 84 -7.77 3.05 -7.38
C ARG A 84 -7.80 3.65 -8.78
N VAL A 85 -6.90 4.60 -9.03
CA VAL A 85 -6.74 5.28 -10.30
C VAL A 85 -5.30 5.05 -10.77
N ASP A 86 -5.14 4.32 -11.87
CA ASP A 86 -3.83 4.07 -12.46
C ASP A 86 -3.33 5.33 -13.20
N GLY A 87 -2.02 5.52 -13.18
CA GLY A 87 -1.37 6.65 -13.82
C GLY A 87 0.13 6.58 -13.66
N HIS A 88 0.77 7.74 -13.67
CA HIS A 88 2.21 7.85 -13.50
C HIS A 88 2.64 9.16 -12.84
N ILE A 89 3.88 9.17 -12.36
CA ILE A 89 4.61 10.36 -11.92
C ILE A 89 5.71 10.64 -12.94
N PRO A 90 5.86 11.89 -13.42
CA PRO A 90 6.98 12.28 -14.27
C PRO A 90 8.33 11.92 -13.64
N ALA A 91 9.26 11.39 -14.45
CA ALA A 91 10.52 10.84 -13.96
C ALA A 91 11.40 11.88 -13.23
N ASP A 92 11.39 13.13 -13.70
CA ASP A 92 12.09 14.25 -13.07
C ASP A 92 11.50 14.57 -11.68
N VAL A 93 10.18 14.55 -11.55
CA VAL A 93 9.49 14.73 -10.27
C VAL A 93 9.80 13.59 -9.32
N LEU A 94 9.78 12.34 -9.79
CA LEU A 94 10.08 11.17 -8.97
C LEU A 94 11.53 11.19 -8.47
N SER A 95 12.51 11.47 -9.34
CA SER A 95 13.91 11.56 -8.95
C SER A 95 14.15 12.69 -7.92
N ALA A 96 13.49 13.83 -8.10
CA ALA A 96 13.58 14.95 -7.16
C ALA A 96 12.95 14.57 -5.81
N ALA A 97 11.80 13.89 -5.83
CA ALA A 97 11.11 13.45 -4.62
C ALA A 97 11.94 12.45 -3.81
N VAL A 98 12.56 11.45 -4.44
CA VAL A 98 13.45 10.50 -3.75
C VAL A 98 14.59 11.22 -3.02
N THR A 99 15.21 12.20 -3.69
CA THR A 99 16.29 13.01 -3.10
C THR A 99 15.78 13.83 -1.93
N GLU A 100 14.63 14.48 -2.12
CA GLU A 100 14.03 15.35 -1.11
C GLU A 100 13.52 14.57 0.11
N THR A 101 12.93 13.39 -0.07
CA THR A 101 12.51 12.52 1.04
C THR A 101 13.69 12.17 1.94
N LYS A 102 14.83 11.78 1.37
CA LYS A 102 16.05 11.51 2.13
C LYS A 102 16.55 12.75 2.88
N ALA A 103 16.46 13.92 2.26
CA ALA A 103 16.87 15.17 2.89
C ALA A 103 15.92 15.58 4.03
N VAL A 104 14.61 15.43 3.86
CA VAL A 104 13.60 15.73 4.89
C VAL A 104 13.68 14.75 6.05
N ALA A 105 14.03 13.48 5.80
CA ALA A 105 14.22 12.47 6.85
C ALA A 105 15.34 12.81 7.84
N ALA A 106 16.31 13.64 7.44
CA ALA A 106 17.38 14.10 8.31
C ALA A 106 16.99 15.32 9.15
N LEU A 107 15.79 15.89 8.95
CA LEU A 107 15.33 17.08 9.65
C LEU A 107 14.55 16.72 10.90
N ASP A 108 14.64 17.58 11.92
CA ASP A 108 13.71 17.55 13.04
C ASP A 108 12.38 18.22 12.62
N LEU A 109 11.32 17.42 12.52
CA LEU A 109 9.95 17.87 12.25
C LEU A 109 9.20 18.26 13.53
N GLY A 110 9.80 18.06 14.69
CA GLY A 110 9.18 18.28 15.99
C GLY A 110 7.98 17.37 16.26
N MET A 111 7.50 17.41 17.50
CA MET A 111 6.29 16.72 17.92
C MET A 111 5.36 17.72 18.61
N PRO A 112 4.25 18.13 17.96
CA PRO A 112 3.27 19.02 18.57
C PRO A 112 2.64 18.37 19.81
N SER A 113 2.18 19.20 20.75
CA SER A 113 1.57 18.72 21.99
C SER A 113 0.20 18.07 21.81
N ASN A 114 -0.51 18.43 20.73
CA ASN A 114 -1.74 17.78 20.32
C ASN A 114 -1.45 16.79 19.19
N SER A 115 -1.36 15.50 19.50
CA SER A 115 -1.04 14.43 18.54
C SER A 115 -2.27 13.71 17.97
N ASP A 116 -3.48 14.02 18.44
CA ASP A 116 -4.71 13.34 18.01
C ASP A 116 -5.22 13.80 16.62
N GLN A 117 -4.52 14.75 15.99
CA GLN A 117 -4.87 15.30 14.67
C GLN A 117 -4.38 14.45 13.49
N GLY A 118 -4.00 13.20 13.73
CA GLY A 118 -3.59 12.28 12.67
C GLY A 118 -2.12 12.43 12.26
N SER A 119 -1.76 11.89 11.11
CA SER A 119 -0.39 11.84 10.61
C SER A 119 -0.34 11.77 9.10
N GLN A 120 0.74 12.30 8.52
CA GLN A 120 1.12 12.07 7.13
C GLN A 120 2.47 11.34 7.10
N ILE A 121 2.58 10.35 6.22
CA ILE A 121 3.71 9.44 6.15
C ILE A 121 4.19 9.38 4.70
N ILE A 122 5.50 9.50 4.51
CA ILE A 122 6.18 9.16 3.26
C ILE A 122 7.13 8.01 3.56
N ASP A 123 6.87 6.86 2.95
CA ASP A 123 7.80 5.73 2.97
C ASP A 123 8.51 5.67 1.62
N LEU A 124 9.83 5.60 1.66
CA LEU A 124 10.70 5.35 0.52
C LEU A 124 11.33 3.96 0.71
N MET A 125 10.84 2.99 -0.07
CA MET A 125 11.28 1.60 -0.04
C MET A 125 12.21 1.34 -1.21
N THR A 126 13.51 1.19 -0.95
CA THR A 126 14.49 0.99 -2.02
C THR A 126 14.72 -0.50 -2.27
N GLN A 127 15.57 -0.83 -3.26
CA GLN A 127 15.98 -2.22 -3.47
C GLN A 127 16.89 -2.76 -2.35
N ALA A 128 17.54 -1.86 -1.61
CA ALA A 128 18.40 -2.18 -0.48
C ALA A 128 17.67 -1.78 0.81
N PRO A 129 17.08 -2.72 1.58
CA PRO A 129 16.22 -2.38 2.71
C PRO A 129 16.88 -1.53 3.81
N ASP A 130 18.20 -1.58 3.92
CA ASP A 130 18.99 -0.72 4.81
C ASP A 130 19.02 0.76 4.40
N GLN A 131 18.50 1.08 3.21
CA GLN A 131 18.35 2.44 2.69
C GLN A 131 16.89 2.90 2.67
N ASP A 132 15.98 2.12 3.27
CA ASP A 132 14.58 2.52 3.42
C ASP A 132 14.48 3.74 4.34
N VAL A 133 13.57 4.66 3.98
CA VAL A 133 13.37 5.91 4.71
C VAL A 133 11.90 6.08 5.02
N HIS A 134 11.59 6.26 6.31
CA HIS A 134 10.24 6.49 6.80
C HIS A 134 10.17 7.89 7.42
N VAL A 135 9.41 8.78 6.81
CA VAL A 135 9.23 10.15 7.30
C VAL A 135 7.79 10.32 7.77
N VAL A 136 7.61 10.63 9.05
CA VAL A 136 6.29 10.79 9.67
C VAL A 136 6.15 12.22 10.18
N MET A 137 5.10 12.90 9.74
CA MET A 137 4.66 14.18 10.29
C MET A 137 3.40 13.97 11.13
N TYR A 138 3.57 14.02 12.45
CA TYR A 138 2.45 13.96 13.41
C TYR A 138 1.71 15.29 13.47
N ALA A 139 0.38 15.23 13.53
CA ALA A 139 -0.51 16.37 13.63
C ALA A 139 -0.18 17.47 12.60
N PRO A 140 -0.29 17.17 11.29
CA PRO A 140 0.21 18.01 10.20
C PRO A 140 -0.27 19.48 10.25
N ASP A 141 -1.45 19.72 10.81
CA ASP A 141 -2.07 21.05 10.92
C ASP A 141 -1.70 21.82 12.21
N SER A 142 -0.95 21.19 13.13
CA SER A 142 -0.53 21.81 14.39
C SER A 142 0.88 22.39 14.31
N THR A 143 1.02 23.61 14.85
CA THR A 143 2.30 24.32 15.02
C THR A 143 2.63 24.62 16.48
N GLU A 144 1.79 24.14 17.41
CA GLU A 144 1.93 24.42 18.83
C GLU A 144 3.22 23.81 19.39
N ASN A 145 3.95 24.59 20.19
CA ASN A 145 5.21 24.21 20.84
C ASN A 145 6.34 23.80 19.87
N LEU A 146 6.27 24.25 18.61
CA LEU A 146 7.32 24.06 17.62
C LEU A 146 8.23 25.29 17.47
N SER A 147 9.53 25.06 17.32
CA SER A 147 10.47 26.10 16.93
C SER A 147 10.19 26.60 15.50
N ALA A 148 10.69 27.80 15.15
CA ALA A 148 10.57 28.32 13.79
C ALA A 148 11.24 27.41 12.74
N GLU A 149 12.34 26.76 13.12
CA GLU A 149 13.04 25.78 12.26
C GLU A 149 12.19 24.53 12.03
N GLN A 150 11.59 23.95 13.09
CA GLN A 150 10.69 22.81 12.97
C GLN A 150 9.46 23.15 12.10
N GLN A 151 8.88 24.34 12.24
CA GLN A 151 7.78 24.80 11.38
C GLN A 151 8.22 24.89 9.90
N ALA A 152 9.41 25.39 9.62
CA ALA A 152 9.95 25.45 8.26
C ALA A 152 10.21 24.03 7.69
N ASN A 153 10.76 23.12 8.49
CA ASN A 153 10.99 21.73 8.08
C ASN A 153 9.67 21.00 7.78
N ARG A 154 8.64 21.21 8.61
CA ARG A 154 7.29 20.67 8.36
C ARG A 154 6.65 21.23 7.11
N LYS A 155 6.80 22.54 6.86
CA LYS A 155 6.35 23.14 5.59
C LYS A 155 6.99 22.45 4.39
N ARG A 156 8.29 22.17 4.46
CA ARG A 156 9.04 21.46 3.43
C ARG A 156 8.53 20.03 3.21
N PHE A 157 8.23 19.29 4.29
CA PHE A 157 7.54 18.00 4.22
C PHE A 157 6.17 18.12 3.52
N SER A 158 5.32 19.05 3.95
CA SER A 158 3.97 19.24 3.39
C SER A 158 4.02 19.59 1.90
N GLU A 159 5.00 20.40 1.49
CA GLU A 159 5.21 20.76 0.08
C GLU A 159 5.64 19.56 -0.76
N LEU A 160 6.57 18.72 -0.25
CA LEU A 160 6.94 17.47 -0.90
C LEU A 160 5.73 16.53 -1.04
N TYR A 161 4.99 16.31 0.05
CA TYR A 161 3.83 15.44 0.08
C TYR A 161 2.78 15.87 -0.96
N ARG A 162 2.42 17.15 -0.96
CA ARG A 162 1.47 17.73 -1.91
C ARG A 162 1.99 17.66 -3.35
N LYS A 163 3.27 18.00 -3.59
CA LYS A 163 3.87 17.96 -4.92
C LYS A 163 3.76 16.58 -5.55
N LEU A 164 3.99 15.51 -4.79
CA LEU A 164 3.83 14.14 -5.29
C LEU A 164 2.38 13.80 -5.66
N VAL A 165 1.41 14.18 -4.81
CA VAL A 165 -0.02 13.94 -5.07
C VAL A 165 -0.54 14.74 -6.28
N ASP A 166 -0.06 15.98 -6.43
CA ASP A 166 -0.43 16.91 -7.51
C ASP A 166 0.24 16.54 -8.84
N ALA A 167 1.44 15.96 -8.80
CA ALA A 167 2.18 15.55 -10.00
C ALA A 167 1.66 14.24 -10.63
N PHE A 168 0.71 13.56 -9.97
CA PHE A 168 0.06 12.39 -10.54
C PHE A 168 -0.67 12.74 -11.82
N VAL A 169 -0.30 12.06 -12.91
CA VAL A 169 -0.98 12.15 -14.21
C VAL A 169 -1.76 10.86 -14.42
N GLN A 170 -3.08 11.00 -14.53
CA GLN A 170 -3.97 9.88 -14.82
C GLN A 170 -3.64 9.28 -16.20
N GLY A 171 -3.63 7.94 -16.26
CA GLY A 171 -3.41 7.16 -17.48
C GLY A 171 -4.66 6.98 -18.34
#